data_AF-A0A2N5CU39-F1
#
_entry.id   AF-A0A2N5CU39-F1
#
_cell.length_a   1.000
_cell.length_b   1.000
_cell.length_c   1.000
_cell.angle_alpha   90.00
_cell.angle_beta   90.00
_cell.angle_gamma   90.00
#
_symmetry.space_group_name_H-M   'P 1'
#
loop_
_entity.id
_entity.type
_entity.pdbx_description
1 polymer ?
#
loop_
_entity_poly.entity_id
_entity_poly.type
_entity_poly.pdbx_seq_one_letter_code
_entity_poly.pdbx_strand_id
1 'polypeptide(L)'
;MLKHGLALTVLALAGVAAVPDRADAQVVVTGTLHMRQTTDVACSVTLYAIVAPSGATAVVTGGSFSAGNWQCGWLVTPSGFPWNATITGPGTINVSGVSATTILGSCSGSFTSNGLTSSSLVIPSTAPATLPGTPNACTFWGTLNF
;
A
#
# COMPACT_ATOMS: atom_id res chain seq x y z
N MET A 1 -11.05 -58.96 50.06
CA MET A 1 -9.60 -58.84 49.79
C MET A 1 -9.40 -57.91 48.60
N LEU A 2 -8.56 -56.89 48.76
CA LEU A 2 -8.17 -55.84 47.79
C LEU A 2 -7.67 -56.42 46.45
N LYS A 3 -7.93 -55.74 45.32
CA LYS A 3 -6.90 -54.93 44.62
C LYS A 3 -7.42 -54.16 43.39
N HIS A 4 -6.88 -52.94 43.27
CA HIS A 4 -7.07 -51.91 42.26
C HIS A 4 -6.53 -52.31 40.87
N GLY A 5 -7.09 -51.72 39.82
CA GLY A 5 -6.48 -51.64 38.49
C GLY A 5 -6.96 -50.40 37.73
N LEU A 6 -6.17 -49.32 37.82
CA LEU A 6 -6.26 -48.10 37.01
C LEU A 6 -5.87 -48.35 35.54
N ALA A 7 -6.12 -47.34 34.70
CA ALA A 7 -5.44 -46.97 33.44
C ALA A 7 -6.23 -47.27 32.16
N LEU A 8 -6.30 -46.39 31.14
CA LEU A 8 -5.79 -45.04 30.93
C LEU A 8 -6.61 -44.50 29.73
N THR A 9 -7.34 -43.39 29.88
CA THR A 9 -7.93 -42.67 28.74
C THR A 9 -6.82 -41.95 27.98
N VAL A 10 -6.46 -42.45 26.80
CA VAL A 10 -5.58 -41.73 25.88
C VAL A 10 -6.45 -40.78 25.05
N LEU A 11 -6.56 -39.52 25.50
CA LEU A 11 -6.95 -38.43 24.62
C LEU A 11 -5.77 -38.21 23.66
N ALA A 12 -5.90 -38.67 22.43
CA ALA A 12 -5.04 -38.24 21.34
C ALA A 12 -5.35 -36.76 21.06
N LEU A 13 -4.55 -35.85 21.63
CA LEU A 13 -4.51 -34.47 21.14
C LEU A 13 -3.95 -34.54 19.72
N ALA A 14 -4.85 -34.40 18.73
CA ALA A 14 -4.46 -34.01 17.40
C ALA A 14 -3.70 -32.69 17.54
N GLY A 15 -2.39 -32.75 17.30
CA GLY A 15 -1.54 -31.57 17.21
C GLY A 15 -2.03 -30.72 16.04
N VAL A 16 -2.93 -29.78 16.32
CA VAL A 16 -3.05 -28.59 15.50
C VAL A 16 -1.71 -27.88 15.65
N ALA A 17 -0.84 -28.04 14.66
CA ALA A 17 0.23 -27.09 14.46
C ALA A 17 -0.47 -25.76 14.21
N ALA A 18 -0.60 -24.95 15.26
CA ALA A 18 -1.04 -23.58 15.13
C ALA A 18 -0.01 -22.90 14.24
N VAL A 19 -0.36 -22.73 12.96
CA VAL A 19 0.31 -21.75 12.12
C VAL A 19 0.19 -20.43 12.90
N PRO A 20 1.30 -19.72 13.17
CA PRO A 20 1.19 -18.42 13.82
C PRO A 20 0.32 -17.55 12.91
N ASP A 21 -0.91 -17.30 13.36
CA ASP A 21 -1.84 -16.36 12.78
C ASP A 21 -1.26 -14.97 13.01
N ARG A 22 -0.30 -14.58 12.18
CA ARG A 22 -0.07 -13.16 11.98
C ARG A 22 -1.15 -12.74 11.01
N ALA A 23 -2.22 -12.18 11.54
CA ALA A 23 -3.23 -11.51 10.74
C ALA A 23 -2.58 -10.36 9.98
N ASP A 24 -3.07 -10.08 8.78
CA ASP A 24 -2.65 -8.90 8.04
C ASP A 24 -2.98 -7.63 8.84
N ALA A 25 -2.05 -6.68 8.89
CA ALA A 25 -2.25 -5.42 9.60
C ALA A 25 -2.88 -4.39 8.67
N GLN A 26 -4.01 -3.80 9.08
CA GLN A 26 -4.59 -2.67 8.36
C GLN A 26 -3.87 -1.37 8.74
N VAL A 27 -3.36 -0.67 7.73
CA VAL A 27 -2.60 0.58 7.88
C VAL A 27 -3.27 1.67 7.04
N VAL A 28 -3.41 2.85 7.62
CA VAL A 28 -3.90 4.04 6.91
C VAL A 28 -2.69 4.87 6.52
N VAL A 29 -2.47 5.01 5.21
CA VAL A 29 -1.39 5.83 4.66
C VAL A 29 -1.95 7.22 4.35
N THR A 30 -1.33 8.27 4.85
CA THR A 30 -1.76 9.66 4.64
C THR A 30 -0.62 10.53 4.15
N GLY A 31 -0.90 11.59 3.40
CA GLY A 31 0.16 12.52 3.02
C GLY A 31 -0.23 13.46 1.91
N THR A 32 0.79 13.93 1.19
CA THR A 32 0.61 14.84 0.06
C THR A 32 1.31 14.24 -1.15
N LEU A 33 0.57 14.10 -2.25
CA LEU A 33 1.13 13.77 -3.56
C LEU A 33 0.89 14.93 -4.51
N HIS A 34 1.96 15.42 -5.10
CA HIS A 34 1.93 16.26 -6.27
C HIS A 34 1.85 15.37 -7.51
N MET A 35 0.96 15.73 -8.43
CA MET A 35 0.77 15.06 -9.69
C MET A 35 0.84 16.08 -10.81
N ARG A 36 1.55 15.72 -11.89
CA ARG A 36 1.64 16.55 -13.09
C ARG A 36 1.47 15.70 -14.33
N GLN A 37 0.49 16.06 -15.14
CA GLN A 37 0.31 15.52 -16.49
C GLN A 37 0.32 16.65 -17.52
N THR A 38 -0.51 17.66 -17.31
CA THR A 38 -0.50 18.94 -18.03
C THR A 38 -0.42 20.11 -17.06
N THR A 39 -1.14 20.00 -15.94
CA THR A 39 -1.12 20.94 -14.82
C THR A 39 -0.58 20.25 -13.57
N ASP A 40 0.06 21.02 -12.70
CA ASP A 40 0.50 20.58 -11.38
C ASP A 40 -0.66 20.65 -10.38
N VAL A 41 -0.92 19.55 -9.69
CA VAL A 41 -1.91 19.50 -8.61
C VAL A 41 -1.32 18.84 -7.38
N ALA A 42 -1.51 19.47 -6.23
CA ALA A 42 -1.13 18.91 -4.94
C ALA A 42 -2.38 18.36 -4.25
N CYS A 43 -2.44 17.04 -4.05
CA CYS A 43 -3.55 16.38 -3.40
C CYS A 43 -3.16 15.87 -2.02
N SER A 44 -4.03 16.08 -1.05
CA SER A 44 -3.98 15.33 0.20
C SER A 44 -4.49 13.92 -0.08
N VAL A 45 -3.76 12.92 0.41
CA VAL A 45 -3.98 11.52 0.08
C VAL A 45 -4.31 10.76 1.35
N THR A 46 -5.28 9.87 1.24
CA THR A 46 -5.55 8.82 2.23
C THR A 46 -5.71 7.51 1.49
N LEU A 47 -4.87 6.53 1.79
CA LEU A 47 -4.93 5.19 1.22
C LEU A 47 -5.09 4.16 2.35
N TYR A 48 -5.80 3.09 2.06
CA TYR A 48 -5.99 1.98 2.97
C TYR A 48 -5.15 0.81 2.47
N ALA A 49 -4.23 0.34 3.30
CA ALA A 49 -3.33 -0.76 2.98
C ALA A 49 -3.49 -1.92 3.95
N ILE A 50 -3.30 -3.12 3.43
CA ILE A 50 -3.22 -4.36 4.19
C ILE A 50 -1.78 -4.84 4.09
N VAL A 51 -1.06 -4.84 5.20
CA VAL A 51 0.36 -5.20 5.27
C VAL A 51 0.47 -6.67 5.67
N ALA A 52 1.21 -7.44 4.88
CA ALA A 52 1.45 -8.84 5.15
C ALA A 52 2.23 -9.01 6.46
N PRO A 53 2.14 -10.18 7.13
CA PRO A 53 2.85 -10.51 8.37
C PRO A 53 4.36 -10.26 8.40
N SER A 54 5.00 -10.32 7.23
CA SER A 54 6.42 -10.08 7.05
C SER A 54 6.80 -8.60 7.12
N GLY A 55 5.83 -7.70 6.93
CA GLY A 55 6.04 -6.27 6.74
C GLY A 55 6.67 -5.90 5.39
N ALA A 56 7.02 -6.87 4.55
CA ALA A 56 7.75 -6.64 3.30
C ALA A 56 6.83 -6.37 2.10
N THR A 57 5.56 -6.75 2.21
CA THR A 57 4.55 -6.54 1.17
C THR A 57 3.31 -5.90 1.76
N ALA A 58 2.67 -5.04 0.97
CA ALA A 58 1.40 -4.45 1.32
C ALA A 58 0.50 -4.34 0.08
N VAL A 59 -0.81 -4.43 0.29
CA VAL A 59 -1.82 -4.26 -0.75
C VAL A 59 -2.64 -3.03 -0.40
N VAL A 60 -2.59 -2.01 -1.24
CA VAL A 60 -3.47 -0.85 -1.14
C VAL A 60 -4.82 -1.24 -1.73
N THR A 61 -5.84 -1.32 -0.89
CA THR A 61 -7.18 -1.81 -1.24
C THR A 61 -8.14 -0.70 -1.63
N GLY A 62 -7.82 0.54 -1.26
CA GLY A 62 -8.65 1.70 -1.57
C GLY A 62 -8.00 3.00 -1.12
N GLY A 63 -8.70 4.10 -1.36
CA GLY A 63 -8.27 5.41 -0.90
C GLY A 63 -9.00 6.56 -1.58
N SER A 64 -8.61 7.76 -1.22
CA SER A 64 -9.18 9.01 -1.73
C SER A 64 -8.09 10.07 -1.86
N PHE A 65 -8.26 10.93 -2.86
CA PHE A 65 -7.58 12.21 -2.92
C PHE A 65 -8.56 13.29 -2.48
N SER A 66 -8.16 14.14 -1.55
CA SER A 66 -8.93 15.27 -1.06
C SER A 66 -8.17 16.57 -1.34
N ALA A 67 -8.88 17.68 -1.22
CA ALA A 67 -8.37 18.98 -1.60
C ALA A 67 -7.18 19.41 -0.73
N GLY A 68 -5.98 19.32 -1.32
CA GLY A 68 -4.89 20.29 -1.11
C GLY A 68 -4.93 21.39 -2.19
N ASN A 69 -5.51 21.07 -3.35
CA ASN A 69 -5.93 21.94 -4.44
C ASN A 69 -7.39 21.58 -4.79
N TRP A 70 -8.20 22.54 -5.25
CA TRP A 70 -9.62 22.36 -5.59
C TRP A 70 -9.89 21.26 -6.64
N GLN A 71 -8.88 20.88 -7.43
CA GLN A 71 -9.01 19.86 -8.48
C GLN A 71 -8.96 18.42 -7.95
N CYS A 72 -8.48 18.21 -6.72
CA CYS A 72 -8.34 16.89 -6.11
C CYS A 72 -9.68 16.38 -5.55
N GLY A 73 -9.97 15.09 -5.74
CA GLY A 73 -11.19 14.43 -5.25
C GLY A 73 -12.37 14.48 -6.21
N TRP A 74 -12.41 15.48 -7.10
CA TRP A 74 -13.35 15.50 -8.22
C TRP A 74 -12.68 15.11 -9.53
N LEU A 75 -11.67 15.87 -9.95
CA LEU A 75 -11.06 15.72 -11.27
C LEU A 75 -9.83 14.83 -11.23
N VAL A 76 -9.21 14.70 -10.06
CA VAL A 76 -8.07 13.82 -9.86
C VAL A 76 -8.35 12.89 -8.69
N THR A 77 -8.46 11.60 -8.98
CA THR A 77 -8.88 10.57 -8.03
C THR A 77 -8.01 9.31 -8.21
N PRO A 78 -7.73 8.58 -7.12
CA PRO A 78 -7.08 7.29 -7.24
C PRO A 78 -8.07 6.28 -7.85
N SER A 79 -7.56 5.34 -8.63
CA SER A 79 -8.38 4.32 -9.28
C SER A 79 -7.59 3.01 -9.46
N GLY A 80 -8.23 2.00 -10.05
CA GLY A 80 -7.55 0.75 -10.41
C GLY A 80 -7.00 -0.05 -9.23
N PHE A 81 -7.60 0.07 -8.04
CA PHE A 81 -7.26 -0.79 -6.90
C PHE A 81 -7.54 -2.26 -7.22
N PRO A 82 -6.75 -3.21 -6.67
CA PRO A 82 -5.68 -2.99 -5.68
C PRO A 82 -4.33 -2.56 -6.29
N TRP A 83 -3.53 -1.81 -5.52
CA TRP A 83 -2.12 -1.56 -5.83
C TRP A 83 -1.22 -2.40 -4.93
N ASN A 84 -0.14 -2.94 -5.45
CA ASN A 84 0.78 -3.79 -4.69
C ASN A 84 2.06 -3.02 -4.38
N ALA A 85 2.51 -3.07 -3.13
CA ALA A 85 3.77 -2.50 -2.69
C ALA A 85 4.68 -3.61 -2.15
N THR A 86 5.95 -3.60 -2.54
CA THR A 86 6.94 -4.59 -2.12
C THR A 86 8.27 -3.92 -1.83
N ILE A 87 8.80 -4.15 -0.63
CA ILE A 87 10.15 -3.72 -0.26
C ILE A 87 11.15 -4.63 -0.98
N THR A 88 11.94 -4.05 -1.88
CA THR A 88 12.90 -4.81 -2.72
C THR A 88 14.34 -4.68 -2.24
N GLY A 89 14.61 -3.77 -1.29
CA GLY A 89 15.91 -3.56 -0.68
C GLY A 89 15.84 -2.54 0.46
N PRO A 90 16.96 -2.28 1.14
CA PRO A 90 17.02 -1.26 2.19
C PRO A 90 16.55 0.10 1.68
N GLY A 91 15.50 0.65 2.28
CA GLY A 91 14.89 1.93 1.88
C GLY A 91 14.23 1.93 0.50
N THR A 92 14.14 0.79 -0.17
CA THR A 92 13.64 0.69 -1.56
C THR A 92 12.31 -0.04 -1.61
N ILE A 93 11.33 0.57 -2.27
CA ILE A 93 10.00 0.01 -2.49
C ILE A 93 9.64 0.06 -3.97
N ASN A 94 9.06 -1.03 -4.47
CA ASN A 94 8.40 -1.08 -5.76
C ASN A 94 6.89 -1.07 -5.53
N VAL A 95 6.18 -0.19 -6.22
CA VAL A 95 4.73 -0.08 -6.18
C VAL A 95 4.17 -0.32 -7.58
N SER A 96 3.29 -1.30 -7.74
CA SER A 96 2.72 -1.72 -9.01
C SER A 96 1.19 -1.66 -9.02
N GLY A 97 0.64 -1.50 -10.22
CA GLY A 97 -0.80 -1.34 -10.42
C GLY A 97 -1.32 0.05 -10.04
N VAL A 98 -0.44 1.00 -9.76
CA VAL A 98 -0.81 2.37 -9.40
C VAL A 98 -1.60 2.98 -10.54
N SER A 99 -2.78 3.49 -10.24
CA SER A 99 -3.60 4.17 -11.25
C SER A 99 -4.32 5.38 -10.67
N ALA A 100 -4.40 6.44 -11.48
CA ALA A 100 -5.11 7.65 -11.12
C ALA A 100 -5.88 8.16 -12.35
N THR A 101 -7.11 8.59 -12.12
CA THR A 101 -7.86 9.38 -13.10
C THR A 101 -7.43 10.84 -12.93
N THR A 102 -7.24 11.54 -14.04
CA THR A 102 -6.88 12.96 -14.08
C THR A 102 -7.95 13.73 -14.85
N ILE A 103 -7.83 15.06 -14.87
CA ILE A 103 -8.75 15.97 -15.56
C ILE A 103 -8.91 15.60 -17.05
N LEU A 104 -7.84 15.12 -17.70
CA LEU A 104 -7.78 14.91 -19.15
C LEU A 104 -7.68 13.44 -19.56
N GLY A 105 -7.62 12.51 -18.60
CA GLY A 105 -7.52 11.09 -18.89
C GLY A 105 -7.11 10.26 -17.68
N SER A 106 -6.10 9.41 -17.86
CA SER A 106 -5.69 8.44 -16.85
C SER A 106 -4.21 8.15 -16.89
N CYS A 107 -3.67 7.80 -15.74
CA CYS A 107 -2.30 7.35 -15.54
C CYS A 107 -2.34 5.96 -14.93
N SER A 108 -1.51 5.03 -15.40
CA SER A 108 -1.40 3.71 -14.80
C SER A 108 -0.03 3.10 -15.02
N GLY A 109 0.54 2.47 -14.00
CA GLY A 109 1.79 1.76 -14.13
C GLY A 109 2.39 1.31 -12.81
N SER A 110 3.72 1.24 -12.79
CA SER A 110 4.50 0.90 -11.61
C SER A 110 5.65 1.88 -11.45
N PHE A 111 6.11 2.08 -10.23
CA PHE A 111 7.28 2.89 -9.94
C PHE A 111 8.10 2.30 -8.80
N THR A 112 9.39 2.64 -8.77
CA THR A 112 10.29 2.33 -7.66
C THR A 112 10.68 3.62 -6.97
N SER A 113 10.75 3.61 -5.64
CA SER A 113 11.30 4.71 -4.84
C SER A 113 12.32 4.19 -3.84
N ASN A 114 13.38 4.98 -3.63
CA ASN A 114 14.44 4.73 -2.65
C ASN A 114 14.25 5.56 -1.35
N GLY A 115 13.06 6.15 -1.16
CA GLY A 115 12.74 7.02 -0.04
C GLY A 115 11.91 6.35 1.05
N LEU A 116 11.93 5.02 1.16
CA LEU A 116 11.19 4.32 2.22
C LEU A 116 11.95 4.43 3.54
N THR A 117 11.23 4.83 4.59
CA THR A 117 11.69 4.87 5.98
C THR A 117 10.74 4.03 6.84
N SER A 118 10.97 3.98 8.16
CA SER A 118 10.11 3.25 9.08
C SER A 118 8.69 3.81 9.24
N SER A 119 8.45 5.06 8.82
CA SER A 119 7.17 5.75 9.01
C SER A 119 6.69 6.56 7.80
N SER A 120 7.49 6.58 6.72
CA SER A 120 7.14 7.34 5.53
C SER A 120 7.77 6.79 4.27
N LEU A 121 7.15 7.11 3.14
CA LEU A 121 7.66 6.95 1.79
C LEU A 121 7.77 8.33 1.15
N VAL A 122 9.00 8.72 0.82
CA VAL A 122 9.29 9.95 0.07
C VAL A 122 9.52 9.61 -1.39
N ILE A 123 8.85 10.33 -2.29
CA ILE A 123 9.10 10.33 -3.72
C ILE A 123 9.64 11.73 -4.05
N PRO A 124 10.94 11.91 -4.31
CA PRO A 124 11.54 13.24 -4.42
C PRO A 124 11.13 13.95 -5.71
N SER A 125 10.96 15.27 -5.67
CA SER A 125 10.65 16.08 -6.86
C SER A 125 11.80 16.12 -7.89
N THR A 126 13.03 15.83 -7.47
CA THR A 126 14.21 15.72 -8.34
C THR A 126 14.27 14.40 -9.12
N ALA A 127 13.52 13.38 -8.69
CA ALA A 127 13.38 12.09 -9.37
C ALA A 127 11.94 11.58 -9.21
N PRO A 128 10.96 12.24 -9.86
CA PRO A 128 9.56 11.89 -9.70
C PRO A 128 9.25 10.52 -10.32
N ALA A 129 8.28 9.82 -9.73
CA ALA A 129 7.74 8.60 -10.31
C ALA A 129 6.99 8.95 -11.60
N THR A 130 7.30 8.28 -12.72
CA THR A 130 6.64 8.52 -14.00
C THR A 130 5.79 7.32 -14.38
N LEU A 131 4.49 7.53 -14.56
CA LEU A 131 3.55 6.52 -15.02
C LEU A 131 3.11 6.81 -16.46
N PRO A 132 3.02 5.80 -17.32
CA PRO A 132 2.34 5.92 -18.60
C PRO A 132 0.91 6.45 -18.41
N GLY A 133 0.44 7.25 -19.36
CA GLY A 133 -0.88 7.83 -19.29
C GLY A 133 -1.32 8.45 -20.62
N THR A 134 -2.57 8.89 -20.65
CA THR A 134 -3.19 9.58 -21.80
C THR A 134 -3.80 10.90 -21.32
N PRO A 135 -3.60 12.03 -22.02
CA PRO A 135 -2.89 12.19 -23.30
C PRO A 135 -1.36 12.09 -23.20
N ASN A 136 -0.78 12.28 -22.01
CA ASN A 136 0.66 12.22 -21.77
C ASN A 136 0.95 11.38 -20.52
N ALA A 137 2.21 11.01 -20.33
CA ALA A 137 2.70 10.42 -19.09
C ALA A 137 2.47 11.37 -17.90
N CYS A 138 2.34 10.79 -16.72
CA CYS A 138 2.07 11.51 -15.47
C CYS A 138 3.25 11.35 -14.52
N THR A 139 3.66 12.44 -13.90
CA THR A 139 4.71 12.42 -12.88
C THR A 139 4.12 12.65 -11.49
N PHE A 140 4.67 11.95 -10.49
CA PHE A 140 4.22 11.97 -9.10
C PHE A 140 5.41 12.20 -8.18
N TRP A 141 5.25 13.04 -7.16
CA TRP A 141 6.21 13.21 -6.07
C TRP A 141 5.50 13.66 -4.79
N GLY A 142 6.17 13.55 -3.65
CA GLY A 142 5.61 13.94 -2.36
C GLY A 142 5.98 12.97 -1.25
N THR A 143 5.20 12.99 -0.18
CA THR A 143 5.46 12.19 1.02
C THR A 143 4.18 11.53 1.47
N LEU A 144 4.26 10.22 1.73
CA LEU A 144 3.21 9.39 2.31
C LEU A 144 3.70 8.91 3.68
N ASN A 145 2.86 8.97 4.71
CA ASN A 145 3.14 8.61 6.09
C ASN A 145 2.20 7.49 6.50
N PHE A 146 2.67 6.58 7.35
CA PHE A 146 1.94 5.39 7.78
C PHE A 146 2.34 4.97 9.20
#